data_AF-A0A976LSH4-F1
#
_entry.id   AF-A0A976LSH4-F1
#
_cell.length_a   1.000
_cell.length_b   1.000
_cell.length_c   1.000
_cell.angle_alpha   90.00
_cell.angle_beta   90.00
_cell.angle_gamma   90.00
#
_symmetry.space_group_name_H-M   'P 1'
#
loop_
_entity.id
_entity.type
_entity.pdbx_description
1 polymer ?
#
loop_
_entity_poly.entity_id
_entity_poly.type
_entity_poly.pdbx_seq_one_letter_code
_entity_poly.pdbx_strand_id
1 'polypeptide(L)' 'MTDENPQDGGASETVLIMLVQQYAAKFGITFSSSLMNNPVHKQKLTQLMAQALSGQRGAVTDSDVMGDDPFD' A
#
# COMPACT_ATOMS: atom_id res chain seq x y z
N MET A 1 -4.46 -31.80 -20.57
CA MET A 1 -4.56 -30.32 -20.54
C MET A 1 -4.24 -29.91 -19.12
N THR A 2 -2.96 -29.65 -18.86
CA THR A 2 -2.50 -29.10 -17.59
C THR A 2 -2.87 -27.62 -17.57
N ASP A 3 -3.71 -27.25 -16.62
CA ASP A 3 -4.10 -25.87 -16.33
C ASP A 3 -2.85 -25.13 -15.83
N GLU A 4 -2.19 -24.42 -16.75
CA GLU A 4 -1.15 -23.45 -16.40
C GLU A 4 -1.85 -22.25 -15.76
N ASN A 5 -1.97 -22.28 -14.44
CA ASN A 5 -2.31 -21.13 -13.62
C ASN A 5 -1.26 -20.03 -13.89
N PRO A 6 -1.58 -18.93 -14.60
CA PRO A 6 -0.62 -17.88 -14.83
C PRO A 6 -0.49 -17.12 -13.50
N GLN A 7 0.59 -17.39 -12.78
CA GLN A 7 0.93 -16.63 -11.59
C GLN A 7 1.06 -15.15 -11.96
N ASP A 8 0.06 -14.43 -11.47
CA ASP A 8 -0.24 -13.02 -11.54
C ASP A 8 0.89 -12.14 -10.96
N GLY A 9 1.90 -11.85 -11.78
CA GLY A 9 2.96 -10.90 -11.43
C GLY A 9 2.69 -9.47 -11.96
N GLY A 10 2.01 -9.35 -13.10
CA GLY A 10 1.85 -8.08 -13.83
C GLY A 10 0.64 -7.23 -13.42
N ALA A 11 -0.44 -7.83 -12.93
CA ALA A 11 -1.58 -7.06 -12.44
C ALA A 11 -1.28 -6.42 -11.08
N SER A 12 -0.44 -7.07 -10.25
CA SER A 12 -0.10 -6.60 -8.90
C SER A 12 0.51 -5.20 -8.88
N GLU A 13 1.48 -4.91 -9.76
CA GLU A 13 2.18 -3.63 -9.79
C GLU A 13 1.31 -2.51 -10.37
N THR A 14 0.51 -2.81 -11.38
CA THR A 14 -0.46 -1.85 -11.94
C THR A 14 -1.51 -1.46 -10.90
N VAL A 15 -2.03 -2.45 -10.15
CA VAL A 15 -2.99 -2.22 -9.06
C VAL A 15 -2.36 -1.39 -7.93
N LEU A 16 -1.11 -1.67 -7.57
CA LEU A 16 -0.36 -0.88 -6.60
C LEU A 16 -0.19 0.57 -7.03
N ILE A 17 0.21 0.81 -8.29
CA ILE A 17 0.34 2.16 -8.83
C ILE A 17 -0.99 2.90 -8.78
N MET A 18 -2.09 2.25 -9.18
CA MET A 18 -3.43 2.83 -9.09
C MET A 18 -3.83 3.15 -7.64
N LEU A 19 -3.51 2.28 -6.68
CA LEU A 19 -3.77 2.52 -5.26
C LEU A 19 -2.99 3.73 -4.73
N VAL A 20 -1.70 3.83 -5.05
CA VAL A 20 -0.85 4.96 -4.68
C VAL A 20 -1.38 6.26 -5.28
N GLN A 21 -1.75 6.26 -6.56
CA GLN A 21 -2.29 7.45 -7.22
C GLN A 21 -3.62 7.88 -6.62
N GLN A 22 -4.55 6.95 -6.38
CA GLN A 22 -5.82 7.24 -5.72
C GLN A 22 -5.62 7.80 -4.32
N TYR A 23 -4.69 7.20 -3.57
CA TYR A 23 -4.37 7.65 -2.23
C TYR A 23 -3.79 9.07 -2.23
N ALA A 24 -2.80 9.34 -3.10
CA ALA A 24 -2.21 10.66 -3.24
C ALA A 24 -3.23 11.73 -3.70
N ALA A 25 -4.19 11.36 -4.57
CA ALA A 25 -5.27 12.27 -4.97
C ALA A 25 -6.21 12.60 -3.80
N LYS A 26 -6.42 11.67 -2.86
CA LYS A 26 -7.32 11.86 -1.71
C LYS A 26 -6.67 12.59 -0.53
N PHE A 27 -5.42 12.26 -0.22
CA PHE A 27 -4.75 12.70 1.02
C PHE A 27 -3.41 13.43 0.80
N GLY A 28 -2.91 13.51 -0.45
CA GLY A 28 -1.53 13.87 -0.72
C GLY A 28 -0.56 12.74 -0.36
N ILE A 29 0.73 12.94 -0.64
CA ILE A 29 1.79 12.02 -0.19
C ILE A 29 2.16 12.39 1.25
N THR A 30 1.95 11.42 2.14
CA THR A 30 2.19 11.52 3.59
C THR A 30 3.15 10.45 4.10
N PHE A 31 3.66 9.63 3.19
CA PHE A 31 4.64 8.58 3.43
C PHE A 31 5.84 8.71 2.48
N SER A 32 6.98 8.18 2.89
CA SER A 32 8.21 8.09 2.13
C SER A 32 8.12 6.98 1.10
N SER A 33 8.40 7.32 -0.15
CA SER A 33 8.47 6.34 -1.25
C SER A 33 9.51 5.24 -1.01
N SER A 34 10.50 5.48 -0.14
CA SER A 34 11.49 4.47 0.27
C SER A 34 10.86 3.24 0.93
N LEU A 35 9.68 3.39 1.56
CA LEU A 35 8.94 2.29 2.15
C LEU A 35 8.45 1.27 1.11
N MET A 36 8.31 1.68 -0.16
CA MET A 36 7.95 0.77 -1.24
C MET A 36 9.10 -0.14 -1.67
N ASN A 37 10.34 0.15 -1.27
CA ASN A 37 11.52 -0.66 -1.62
C ASN A 37 11.67 -1.89 -0.72
N ASN A 38 11.03 -1.89 0.46
CA ASN A 38 11.00 -3.04 1.35
C ASN A 38 9.70 -3.82 1.11
N PRO A 39 9.74 -5.12 0.78
CA PRO A 39 8.54 -5.91 0.50
C PRO A 39 7.55 -5.97 1.68
N VAL A 40 8.06 -5.98 2.92
CA VAL A 40 7.23 -6.00 4.14
C VAL A 40 6.49 -4.67 4.30
N HIS A 41 7.20 -3.56 4.16
CA HIS A 41 6.61 -2.22 4.24
C HIS A 41 5.64 -1.95 3.09
N LYS A 42 5.97 -2.40 1.88
CA LYS A 42 5.10 -2.31 0.70
C LYS A 42 3.78 -3.02 0.93
N GLN A 43 3.80 -4.25 1.47
CA GLN A 43 2.58 -4.99 1.76
C GLN A 43 1.71 -4.27 2.81
N LYS A 44 2.32 -3.82 3.91
CA LYS A 44 1.63 -3.09 4.98
C LYS A 44 1.06 -1.76 4.47
N LEU A 45 1.85 -0.97 3.76
CA LEU A 45 1.45 0.29 3.14
C LEU A 45 0.23 0.09 2.21
N THR A 46 0.23 -0.99 1.41
CA THR A 46 -0.89 -1.32 0.52
C THR A 46 -2.18 -1.55 1.29
N GLN A 47 -2.11 -2.30 2.39
CA GLN A 47 -3.26 -2.59 3.23
C GLN A 47 -3.79 -1.32 3.91
N LEU A 48 -2.88 -0.49 4.43
CA LEU A 48 -3.21 0.79 5.05
C LEU A 48 -3.82 1.79 4.06
N MET A 49 -3.28 1.90 2.85
CA MET A 49 -3.84 2.75 1.79
C MET A 49 -5.25 2.29 1.39
N ALA A 50 -5.49 0.98 1.29
CA ALA A 50 -6.81 0.44 0.99
C ALA A 50 -7.83 0.80 2.08
N GLN A 51 -7.46 0.71 3.36
CA GLN A 51 -8.30 1.13 4.49
C GLN A 51 -8.55 2.65 4.50
N ALA A 52 -7.56 3.46 4.14
CA ALA A 52 -7.72 4.92 4.07
C ALA A 52 -8.64 5.34 2.91
N LEU A 53 -8.52 4.67 1.77
CA LEU A 53 -9.38 4.90 0.61
C LEU A 53 -10.83 4.48 0.89
N SER A 54 -11.04 3.34 1.55
CA SER A 54 -12.37 2.88 1.98
C SER A 54 -12.98 3.73 3.11
N GLY A 55 -12.21 4.62 3.73
CA GLY A 55 -12.66 5.50 4.80
C GLY A 55 -12.65 4.84 6.18
N GLN A 56 -12.05 3.66 6.32
CA GLN A 56 -11.88 2.98 7.60
C GLN A 56 -10.79 3.62 8.48
N ARG A 57 -9.86 4.36 7.88
CA ARG A 57 -8.85 5.16 8.58
C ARG A 57 -8.58 6.49 7.87
N GLY A 58 -7.83 7.36 8.55
CA GLY A 58 -7.27 8.59 7.99
C GLY A 58 -6.03 8.33 7.13
N ALA A 59 -5.27 9.40 6.89
CA ALA A 59 -4.01 9.31 6.15
C ALA A 59 -3.04 8.29 6.78
N VAL A 60 -2.26 7.64 5.91
CA VAL A 60 -1.15 6.73 6.16
C VAL A 60 0.16 7.51 6.18
N THR A 61 0.91 7.37 7.26
CA THR A 61 2.21 8.00 7.49
C THR A 61 3.33 6.97 7.53
N ASP A 62 4.57 7.44 7.61
CA ASP A 62 5.74 6.57 7.81
C ASP A 62 5.64 5.76 9.10
N SER A 63 5.21 6.39 10.18
CA SER A 63 5.06 5.76 11.50
C SER A 63 4.06 4.61 11.46
N ASP A 64 2.95 4.76 10.73
CA ASP A 64 1.97 3.68 10.57
C ASP A 64 2.58 2.44 9.93
N VAL A 65 3.46 2.63 8.96
CA VAL A 65 4.11 1.54 8.23
C VAL A 65 5.23 0.93 9.06
N MET A 66 6.05 1.75 9.72
CA MET A 66 7.17 1.29 10.57
C MET A 66 6.69 0.64 11.88
N GLY A 67 5.48 0.96 12.35
CA GLY A 67 4.96 0.47 13.63
C GLY A 67 5.50 1.22 14.84
N ASP A 68 6.12 2.38 14.64
CA ASP A 68 6.60 3.28 15.70
C ASP A 68 5.47 4.16 16.26
N ASP A 69 4.25 3.61 16.39
CA ASP A 69 3.16 4.33 17.04
C ASP A 69 3.39 4.23 18.57
N PRO A 70 3.61 5.34 19.29
CA PRO A 70 4.00 5.33 20.71
C PRO A 70 2.88 4.89 21.67
N PHE A 71 1.85 4.20 21.19
CA PHE A 71 0.63 3.88 21.94
C PHE A 71 0.23 2.39 21.92
N ASP A 72 1.15 1.47 21.57
CA ASP A 72 0.97 0.01 21.79
C ASP A 72 1.47 -0.41 23.20
#